data_AF-A0A8J2QU67-F1
#
_entry.id   AF-A0A8J2QU67-F1
#
_cell.length_a   1.000
_cell.length_b   1.000
_cell.length_c   1.000
_cell.angle_alpha   90.00
_cell.angle_beta   90.00
_cell.angle_gamma   90.00
#
_symmetry.space_group_name_H-M   'P 1'
#
loop_
_entity.id
_entity.type
_entity.pdbx_description
1 polymer ?
#
loop_
_entity_poly.entity_id
_entity_poly.type
_entity_poly.pdbx_seq_one_letter_code
_entity_poly.pdbx_strand_id
1 'polypeptide(L)'
;MWTICVPGWSAVMVAGTLILYGTLDVAYFARMMYTVAKARYFRKKTCILDTTDVQSWCLLNDIDTLLYHMNNARYLRELDFARADFYERTGLYANIKAAGGSVLQAATTIRYRRYLKPFTKFTITSKAIYWDEKTFFMEHEFIGPSGFVHAVALCRQRIIDTSVAAIAELLLQLHCSGSCKSPPEKMPSELELWVQSNEVSSAKLRPTVALPILEPLHTGCGETIPNASE
;
A
#
# COMPACT_ATOMS: atom_id res chain seq x y z
N MET A 1 -1.04 0.37 -58.88
CA MET A 1 -0.89 -0.53 -57.71
C MET A 1 0.22 0.06 -56.85
N TRP A 2 -0.09 0.59 -55.67
CA TRP A 2 0.92 1.19 -54.79
C TRP A 2 1.43 0.12 -53.83
N THR A 3 2.69 -0.31 -54.01
CA THR A 3 3.35 -1.23 -53.09
C THR A 3 3.97 -0.42 -51.96
N ILE A 4 3.43 -0.52 -50.75
CA ILE A 4 4.02 0.11 -49.56
C ILE A 4 5.18 -0.78 -49.09
N CYS A 5 6.42 -0.36 -49.35
CA CYS A 5 7.61 -1.01 -48.80
C CYS A 5 7.74 -0.62 -47.32
N VAL A 6 7.30 -1.50 -46.42
CA VAL A 6 7.51 -1.37 -44.98
C VAL A 6 8.97 -1.75 -44.69
N PRO A 7 9.83 -0.82 -44.19
CA PRO A 7 11.25 -1.12 -43.96
C PRO A 7 11.40 -2.25 -42.93
N GLY A 8 12.31 -3.20 -43.13
CA GLY A 8 12.49 -4.35 -42.21
C GLY A 8 12.69 -3.96 -40.73
N TRP A 9 13.29 -2.80 -40.47
CA TRP A 9 13.43 -2.25 -39.11
C TRP A 9 12.09 -1.95 -38.42
N SER A 10 11.06 -1.57 -39.16
CA SER A 10 9.75 -1.29 -38.56
C SER A 10 9.06 -2.55 -38.05
N ALA A 11 9.22 -3.69 -38.74
CA ALA A 11 8.73 -4.98 -38.24
C ALA A 11 9.45 -5.41 -36.96
N VAL A 12 10.78 -5.20 -36.89
CA VAL A 12 11.58 -5.47 -35.68
C VAL A 12 11.16 -4.56 -34.52
N MET A 13 10.92 -3.27 -34.77
CA MET A 13 10.46 -2.34 -33.74
C MET A 13 9.06 -2.68 -33.23
N VAL A 14 8.13 -3.07 -34.11
CA VAL A 14 6.78 -3.52 -33.71
C VAL A 14 6.86 -4.79 -32.88
N ALA A 15 7.61 -5.80 -33.32
CA ALA A 15 7.79 -7.04 -32.59
C ALA A 15 8.45 -6.79 -31.22
N GLY A 16 9.50 -5.98 -31.15
CA GLY A 16 10.16 -5.60 -29.90
C GLY A 16 9.23 -4.87 -28.95
N THR A 17 8.39 -3.96 -29.47
CA THR A 17 7.39 -3.25 -28.67
C THR A 17 6.32 -4.20 -28.12
N LEU A 18 5.81 -5.13 -28.94
CA LEU A 18 4.83 -6.13 -28.51
C LEU A 18 5.41 -7.09 -27.47
N ILE A 19 6.66 -7.54 -27.64
CA ILE A 19 7.36 -8.36 -26.65
C ILE A 19 7.51 -7.59 -25.34
N LEU A 20 7.93 -6.32 -25.40
CA LEU A 20 8.08 -5.50 -24.21
C LEU A 20 6.76 -5.34 -23.46
N TYR A 21 5.66 -5.03 -24.17
CA TYR A 21 4.32 -4.93 -23.58
C TYR A 21 3.77 -6.27 -23.08
N GLY A 22 4.14 -7.38 -23.72
CA GLY A 22 3.70 -8.73 -23.33
C GLY A 22 4.50 -9.33 -22.17
N THR A 23 5.70 -8.82 -21.89
CA THR A 23 6.61 -9.37 -20.86
C THR A 23 6.80 -8.45 -19.66
N LEU A 24 6.76 -7.14 -19.87
CA LEU A 24 6.96 -6.13 -18.83
C LEU A 24 5.74 -5.23 -18.71
N ASP A 25 5.40 -4.90 -17.47
CA ASP A 25 4.37 -3.92 -17.19
C ASP A 25 4.91 -2.50 -17.37
N VAL A 26 5.13 -2.10 -18.62
CA VAL A 26 5.75 -0.82 -18.99
C VAL A 26 4.98 0.36 -18.36
N ALA A 27 3.65 0.30 -18.35
CA ALA A 27 2.80 1.33 -17.77
C ALA A 27 3.02 1.47 -16.25
N TYR A 28 3.18 0.35 -15.52
CA TYR A 28 3.54 0.38 -14.11
C TYR A 28 4.87 1.09 -13.87
N PHE A 29 5.94 0.66 -14.54
CA PHE A 29 7.28 1.20 -14.32
C PHE A 29 7.36 2.68 -14.73
N ALA A 30 6.78 3.06 -15.86
CA ALA A 30 6.72 4.44 -16.30
C ALA A 30 6.00 5.32 -15.27
N ARG A 31 4.85 4.86 -14.76
CA ARG A 31 4.10 5.59 -13.74
C ARG A 31 4.81 5.64 -12.39
N MET A 32 5.52 4.58 -12.01
CA MET A 32 6.33 4.55 -10.79
C MET A 32 7.45 5.59 -10.86
N MET A 33 8.21 5.60 -11.96
CA MET A 33 9.26 6.59 -12.21
C MET A 33 8.70 8.02 -12.22
N TYR A 34 7.56 8.24 -12.89
CA TYR A 34 6.88 9.53 -12.87
C TYR A 34 6.46 9.94 -11.46
N THR A 35 5.92 9.03 -10.65
CA THR A 35 5.47 9.31 -9.28
C THR A 35 6.64 9.72 -8.40
N VAL A 36 7.75 8.96 -8.45
CA VAL A 36 8.98 9.29 -7.70
C VAL A 36 9.59 10.61 -8.17
N ALA A 37 9.70 10.84 -9.49
CA ALA A 37 10.24 12.09 -10.02
C ALA A 37 9.36 13.28 -9.63
N LYS A 38 8.04 13.14 -9.72
CA LYS A 38 7.07 14.16 -9.29
C LYS A 38 7.23 14.47 -7.81
N ALA A 39 7.30 13.44 -6.97
CA ALA A 39 7.49 13.57 -5.53
C ALA A 39 8.83 14.25 -5.18
N ARG A 40 9.90 13.92 -5.90
CA ARG A 40 11.25 14.43 -5.66
C ARG A 40 11.45 15.88 -6.08
N TYR A 41 10.97 16.24 -7.27
CA TYR A 41 11.29 17.53 -7.90
C TYR A 41 10.16 18.56 -7.83
N PHE A 42 8.90 18.13 -7.68
CA PHE A 42 7.74 19.01 -7.79
C PHE A 42 6.84 19.03 -6.54
N ARG A 43 7.06 18.16 -5.56
CA ARG A 43 6.27 18.10 -4.32
C ARG A 43 7.14 18.46 -3.12
N LYS A 44 6.52 19.12 -2.14
CA LYS A 44 7.20 19.50 -0.90
C LYS A 44 7.50 18.25 -0.05
N LYS A 45 8.67 18.24 0.58
CA LYS A 45 8.99 17.29 1.66
C LYS A 45 8.01 17.50 2.82
N THR A 46 7.74 16.44 3.57
CA THR A 46 6.68 16.41 4.58
C THR A 46 7.14 15.59 5.79
N CYS A 47 6.58 15.85 6.97
CA CYS A 47 6.84 15.03 8.14
C CYS A 47 6.26 13.62 7.94
N ILE A 48 6.86 12.61 8.58
CA ILE A 48 6.34 11.24 8.62
C ILE A 48 4.94 11.14 9.26
N LEU A 49 4.59 12.10 10.12
CA LEU A 49 3.29 12.21 10.78
C LEU A 49 2.21 12.91 9.94
N ASP A 50 2.62 13.55 8.84
CA ASP A 50 1.68 14.22 7.96
C ASP A 50 0.99 13.22 7.02
N THR A 51 -0.18 13.61 6.54
CA THR A 51 -0.89 12.87 5.50
C THR A 51 -0.43 13.32 4.13
N THR A 52 -0.04 12.38 3.26
CA THR A 52 0.23 12.66 1.85
C THR A 52 -0.97 12.28 0.98
N ASP A 53 -1.05 12.92 -0.19
CA ASP A 53 -2.08 12.66 -1.18
C ASP A 53 -1.47 12.39 -2.56
N VAL A 54 -2.02 11.37 -3.24
CA VAL A 54 -1.75 11.07 -4.65
C VAL A 54 -3.07 11.03 -5.41
N GLN A 55 -3.16 11.79 -6.49
CA GLN A 55 -4.33 11.80 -7.36
C GLN A 55 -4.16 10.83 -8.53
N SER A 56 -5.22 10.10 -8.85
CA SER A 56 -5.26 9.10 -9.91
C SER A 56 -6.62 9.05 -10.60
N TRP A 57 -6.70 8.28 -11.68
CA TRP A 57 -7.91 8.03 -12.46
C TRP A 57 -8.13 6.53 -12.58
N CYS A 58 -9.37 6.08 -12.49
CA CYS A 58 -9.73 4.71 -12.87
C CYS A 58 -9.77 4.63 -14.40
N LEU A 59 -8.73 4.08 -15.01
CA LEU A 59 -8.63 3.95 -16.46
C LEU A 59 -9.17 2.60 -16.94
N LEU A 60 -9.27 2.43 -18.26
CA LEU A 60 -9.73 1.18 -18.87
C LEU A 60 -8.85 -0.04 -18.56
N ASN A 61 -7.59 0.17 -18.19
CA ASN A 61 -6.71 -0.92 -17.76
C ASN A 61 -6.94 -1.32 -16.29
N ASP A 62 -7.74 -0.55 -15.55
CA ASP A 62 -8.03 -0.75 -14.14
C ASP A 62 -9.37 -1.46 -13.89
N ILE A 63 -10.17 -1.65 -14.92
CA ILE A 63 -11.49 -2.29 -14.84
C ILE A 63 -11.39 -3.79 -15.13
N ASP A 64 -12.24 -4.59 -14.49
CA ASP A 64 -12.33 -6.03 -14.75
C ASP A 64 -13.29 -6.33 -15.92
N THR A 65 -13.42 -7.60 -16.29
CA THR A 65 -14.29 -8.17 -17.35
C THR A 65 -15.75 -7.67 -17.32
N LEU A 66 -16.26 -7.28 -16.16
CA LEU A 66 -17.61 -6.71 -16.00
C LEU A 66 -17.70 -5.24 -16.44
N LEU A 67 -16.58 -4.57 -16.76
CA LEU A 67 -16.42 -3.21 -17.27
C LEU A 67 -17.10 -2.07 -16.46
N TYR A 68 -17.64 -2.39 -15.28
CA TYR A 68 -18.46 -1.48 -14.48
C TYR A 68 -17.67 -0.78 -13.37
N HIS A 69 -16.58 -1.39 -12.91
CA HIS A 69 -15.83 -0.88 -11.77
C HIS A 69 -14.35 -1.25 -11.81
N MET A 70 -13.59 -0.46 -11.06
CA MET A 70 -12.19 -0.74 -10.78
C MET A 70 -12.04 -2.11 -10.12
N ASN A 71 -11.18 -2.95 -10.70
CA ASN A 71 -10.83 -4.25 -10.16
C ASN A 71 -10.23 -4.10 -8.76
N ASN A 72 -10.64 -4.95 -7.81
CA ASN A 72 -10.14 -4.95 -6.43
C ASN A 72 -8.61 -5.01 -6.34
N ALA A 73 -7.95 -5.82 -7.19
CA ALA A 73 -6.50 -5.92 -7.21
C ALA A 73 -5.81 -4.59 -7.62
N ARG A 74 -6.51 -3.74 -8.39
CA ARG A 74 -5.97 -2.44 -8.81
C ARG A 74 -5.89 -1.46 -7.65
N TYR A 75 -6.75 -1.55 -6.64
CA TYR A 75 -6.63 -0.73 -5.43
C TYR A 75 -5.29 -0.98 -4.75
N LEU A 76 -4.93 -2.23 -4.49
CA LEU A 76 -3.67 -2.56 -3.82
C LEU A 76 -2.44 -2.12 -4.62
N ARG A 77 -2.52 -2.23 -5.95
CA ARG A 77 -1.48 -1.74 -6.86
C ARG A 77 -1.36 -0.22 -6.85
N GLU A 78 -2.47 0.50 -6.76
CA GLU A 78 -2.43 1.97 -6.62
C GLU A 78 -1.71 2.42 -5.34
N LEU A 79 -1.75 1.60 -4.28
CA LEU A 79 -1.02 1.87 -3.05
C LEU A 79 0.50 1.83 -3.23
N ASP A 80 1.03 1.15 -4.25
CA ASP A 80 2.47 1.18 -4.53
C ASP A 80 2.93 2.61 -4.90
N PHE A 81 2.13 3.31 -5.71
CA PHE A 81 2.41 4.70 -6.07
C PHE A 81 2.20 5.64 -4.88
N ALA A 82 1.17 5.41 -4.07
CA ALA A 82 0.91 6.20 -2.87
C ALA A 82 2.04 6.08 -1.84
N ARG A 83 2.55 4.85 -1.62
CA ARG A 83 3.73 4.60 -0.78
C ARG A 83 5.00 5.20 -1.35
N ALA A 84 5.24 5.08 -2.65
CA ALA A 84 6.41 5.68 -3.28
C ALA A 84 6.43 7.22 -3.12
N ASP A 85 5.30 7.90 -3.30
CA ASP A 85 5.17 9.34 -3.01
C ASP A 85 5.44 9.64 -1.53
N PHE A 86 4.83 8.88 -0.62
CA PHE A 86 5.03 9.04 0.82
C PHE A 86 6.51 8.88 1.19
N TYR A 87 7.16 7.81 0.75
CA TYR A 87 8.57 7.53 1.03
C TYR A 87 9.50 8.59 0.49
N GLU A 88 9.26 9.05 -0.74
CA GLU A 88 10.11 10.07 -1.34
C GLU A 88 9.95 11.41 -0.62
N ARG A 89 8.73 11.80 -0.25
CA ARG A 89 8.45 13.08 0.42
C ARG A 89 8.87 13.10 1.89
N THR A 90 8.83 11.96 2.56
CA THR A 90 9.27 11.81 3.96
C THR A 90 10.75 11.43 4.09
N GLY A 91 11.40 11.03 3.01
CA GLY A 91 12.78 10.52 3.05
C GLY A 91 12.92 9.15 3.72
N LEU A 92 11.82 8.48 4.08
CA LEU A 92 11.82 7.23 4.82
C LEU A 92 12.62 6.13 4.12
N TYR A 93 12.30 5.86 2.86
CA TYR A 93 12.97 4.79 2.11
C TYR A 93 14.46 5.07 1.88
N ALA A 94 14.83 6.34 1.60
CA ALA A 94 16.22 6.72 1.40
C ALA A 94 17.06 6.48 2.65
N ASN A 95 16.55 6.83 3.83
CA ASN A 95 17.25 6.62 5.10
C ASN A 95 17.30 5.14 5.51
N ILE A 96 16.23 4.37 5.27
CA ILE A 96 16.26 2.91 5.45
C ILE A 96 17.36 2.29 4.58
N LYS A 97 17.42 2.67 3.29
CA LYS A 97 18.44 2.17 2.37
C LYS A 97 19.85 2.60 2.78
N ALA A 98 20.04 3.84 3.24
CA ALA A 98 21.32 4.34 3.72
C ALA A 98 21.82 3.59 4.97
N ALA A 99 20.89 3.13 5.83
CA ALA A 99 21.19 2.28 6.97
C ALA A 99 21.40 0.79 6.60
N GLY A 100 21.35 0.42 5.31
CA GLY A 100 21.50 -0.95 4.82
C GLY A 100 20.22 -1.78 4.85
N GLY A 101 19.11 -1.22 5.34
CA GLY A 101 17.85 -1.93 5.48
C GLY A 101 17.07 -2.13 4.19
N SER A 102 15.95 -2.83 4.30
CA SER A 102 14.96 -3.02 3.24
C SER A 102 13.54 -3.07 3.80
N VAL A 103 12.55 -2.85 2.93
CA VAL A 103 11.12 -2.81 3.31
C VAL A 103 10.38 -3.97 2.64
N LEU A 104 9.62 -4.71 3.44
CA LEU A 104 8.78 -5.81 3.01
C LEU A 104 7.31 -5.53 3.37
N GLN A 105 6.40 -5.64 2.40
CA GLN A 105 4.97 -5.61 2.68
C GLN A 105 4.56 -6.93 3.36
N ALA A 106 4.42 -6.91 4.69
CA ALA A 106 4.19 -8.11 5.49
C ALA A 106 2.73 -8.51 5.56
N ALA A 107 1.82 -7.53 5.64
CA ALA A 107 0.38 -7.78 5.61
C ALA A 107 -0.36 -6.57 5.04
N THR A 108 -1.49 -6.83 4.39
CA THR A 108 -2.41 -5.80 3.94
C THR A 108 -3.84 -6.28 4.12
N THR A 109 -4.71 -5.45 4.65
CA THR A 109 -6.16 -5.67 4.64
C THR A 109 -6.83 -4.45 4.06
N ILE A 110 -7.77 -4.67 3.16
CA ILE A 110 -8.52 -3.61 2.50
C ILE A 110 -10.01 -3.85 2.66
N ARG A 111 -10.72 -2.79 3.04
CA ARG A 111 -12.18 -2.77 3.17
C ARG A 111 -12.77 -1.89 2.08
N TYR A 112 -13.59 -2.49 1.23
CA TYR A 112 -14.31 -1.79 0.17
C TYR A 112 -15.67 -1.32 0.69
N ARG A 113 -15.99 -0.05 0.46
CA ARG A 113 -17.26 0.57 0.82
C ARG A 113 -18.13 0.80 -0.41
N ARG A 114 -17.56 1.42 -1.44
CA ARG A 114 -18.20 1.63 -2.76
C ARG A 114 -17.16 1.50 -3.84
N TYR A 115 -17.55 0.89 -4.95
CA TYR A 115 -16.68 0.75 -6.11
C TYR A 115 -16.44 2.12 -6.78
N LEU A 116 -15.29 2.27 -7.44
CA LEU A 116 -14.98 3.39 -8.33
C LEU A 116 -15.39 3.03 -9.76
N LYS A 117 -16.09 3.93 -10.45
CA LYS A 117 -16.50 3.76 -11.84
C LYS A 117 -15.34 4.06 -12.81
N PRO A 118 -15.35 3.50 -14.02
CA PRO A 118 -14.43 3.91 -15.08
C PRO A 118 -14.42 5.43 -15.25
N PHE A 119 -13.24 5.98 -15.49
CA PHE A 119 -12.97 7.42 -15.65
C PHE A 119 -13.28 8.29 -14.42
N THR A 120 -13.42 7.67 -13.25
CA THR A 120 -13.54 8.43 -11.99
C THR A 120 -12.16 8.87 -11.53
N LYS A 121 -12.00 10.18 -11.29
CA LYS A 121 -10.84 10.71 -10.58
C LYS A 121 -10.97 10.41 -9.08
N PHE A 122 -9.91 9.93 -8.46
CA PHE A 122 -9.87 9.70 -7.02
C PHE A 122 -8.54 10.17 -6.41
N THR A 123 -8.54 10.35 -5.10
CA THR A 123 -7.36 10.73 -4.31
C THR A 123 -7.08 9.61 -3.32
N ILE A 124 -5.82 9.21 -3.21
CA ILE A 124 -5.35 8.28 -2.19
C ILE A 124 -4.67 9.12 -1.13
N THR A 125 -5.24 9.18 0.07
CA THR A 125 -4.52 9.71 1.23
C THR A 125 -3.70 8.59 1.86
N SER A 126 -2.52 8.91 2.37
CA SER A 126 -1.63 7.97 3.05
C SER A 126 -1.09 8.59 4.33
N LYS A 127 -1.20 7.89 5.45
CA LYS A 127 -0.68 8.34 6.75
C LYS A 127 0.01 7.21 7.48
N ALA A 128 1.09 7.54 8.20
CA ALA A 128 1.65 6.65 9.21
C ALA A 128 0.71 6.64 10.43
N ILE A 129 0.25 5.46 10.83
CA ILE A 129 -0.69 5.32 11.96
C ILE A 129 0.02 4.87 13.24
N TYR A 130 1.09 4.10 13.11
CA TYR A 130 1.90 3.60 14.21
C TYR A 130 3.20 3.01 13.65
N TRP A 131 4.21 2.87 14.50
CA TRP A 131 5.39 2.07 14.20
C TRP A 131 6.01 1.55 15.49
N ASP A 132 6.60 0.36 15.40
CA ASP A 132 7.41 -0.24 16.46
C ASP A 132 8.88 -0.29 16.01
N GLU A 133 9.72 -1.10 16.64
CA GLU A 133 11.14 -1.21 16.27
C GLU A 133 11.40 -1.80 14.89
N LYS A 134 10.52 -2.66 14.37
CA LYS A 134 10.73 -3.43 13.13
C LYS A 134 9.62 -3.26 12.12
N THR A 135 8.54 -2.58 12.48
CA THR A 135 7.31 -2.52 11.70
C THR A 135 6.82 -1.09 11.59
N PHE A 136 6.51 -0.69 10.37
CA PHE A 136 5.85 0.55 10.04
C PHE A 136 4.41 0.26 9.59
N PHE A 137 3.43 0.94 10.18
CA PHE A 137 2.02 0.77 9.86
C PHE A 137 1.48 2.00 9.14
N MET A 138 0.80 1.76 8.02
CA MET A 138 0.18 2.80 7.20
C MET A 138 -1.30 2.55 7.00
N GLU A 139 -2.06 3.63 6.95
CA GLU A 139 -3.44 3.62 6.48
C GLU A 139 -3.53 4.41 5.17
N HIS A 140 -4.30 3.87 4.23
CA HIS A 140 -4.60 4.50 2.96
C HIS A 140 -6.09 4.59 2.74
N GLU A 141 -6.59 5.77 2.33
CA GLU A 141 -8.01 5.94 1.98
C GLU A 141 -8.17 6.38 0.53
N PHE A 142 -9.09 5.72 -0.18
CA PHE A 142 -9.47 6.08 -1.54
C PHE A 142 -10.67 7.02 -1.50
N ILE A 143 -10.48 8.27 -1.87
CA ILE A 143 -11.48 9.33 -1.78
C ILE A 143 -11.97 9.71 -3.18
N GLY A 144 -13.26 9.59 -3.42
CA GLY A 144 -13.91 9.96 -4.68
C GLY A 144 -14.15 11.48 -4.81
N PRO A 145 -14.65 11.96 -5.95
CA PRO A 145 -14.87 13.38 -6.19
C PRO A 145 -15.85 14.05 -5.22
N SER A 146 -16.78 13.27 -4.66
CA SER A 146 -17.75 13.73 -3.65
C SER A 146 -17.19 13.81 -2.23
N GLY A 147 -15.90 13.46 -2.04
CA GLY A 147 -15.30 13.31 -0.71
C GLY A 147 -15.63 11.99 -0.01
N PHE A 148 -16.40 11.10 -0.65
CA PHE A 148 -16.71 9.79 -0.07
C PHE A 148 -15.48 8.87 -0.08
N VAL A 149 -15.20 8.20 1.04
CA VAL A 149 -14.15 7.17 1.13
C VAL A 149 -14.67 5.84 0.56
N HIS A 150 -14.18 5.46 -0.62
CA HIS A 150 -14.53 4.27 -1.37
C HIS A 150 -13.89 2.99 -0.82
N ALA A 151 -12.65 3.07 -0.35
CA ALA A 151 -11.93 1.96 0.24
C ALA A 151 -10.92 2.46 1.28
N VAL A 152 -10.63 1.63 2.28
CA VAL A 152 -9.61 1.88 3.29
C VAL A 152 -8.70 0.66 3.36
N ALA A 153 -7.39 0.87 3.32
CA ALA A 153 -6.39 -0.19 3.42
C ALA A 153 -5.45 0.05 4.59
N LEU A 154 -5.29 -0.97 5.44
CA LEU A 154 -4.27 -1.05 6.47
C LEU A 154 -3.10 -1.88 5.96
N CYS A 155 -1.89 -1.33 6.07
CA CYS A 155 -0.66 -1.91 5.56
C CYS A 155 0.35 -2.08 6.71
N ARG A 156 0.90 -3.28 6.84
CA ARG A 156 2.01 -3.62 7.74
C ARG A 156 3.27 -3.79 6.92
N GLN A 157 4.28 -2.99 7.21
CA GLN A 157 5.53 -2.99 6.48
C GLN A 157 6.65 -3.36 7.43
N ARG A 158 7.30 -4.48 7.19
CA ARG A 158 8.43 -4.92 8.00
C ARG A 158 9.71 -4.32 7.42
N ILE A 159 10.50 -3.72 8.29
CA ILE A 159 11.82 -3.22 7.95
C ILE A 159 12.83 -4.27 8.43
N ILE A 160 13.71 -4.66 7.51
CA ILE A 160 14.70 -5.72 7.70
C ILE A 160 16.06 -5.04 7.83
N ASP A 161 16.93 -5.57 8.69
CA ASP A 161 18.31 -5.12 8.94
C ASP A 161 18.47 -3.68 9.43
N THR A 162 17.40 -3.04 9.92
CA THR A 162 17.42 -1.67 10.48
C THR A 162 16.25 -1.48 11.46
N SER A 163 16.38 -0.55 12.43
CA SER A 163 15.28 -0.13 13.32
C SER A 163 14.43 0.97 12.68
N VAL A 164 13.11 0.78 12.70
CA VAL A 164 12.14 1.78 12.22
C VAL A 164 12.08 2.97 13.16
N ALA A 165 12.10 2.73 14.48
CA ALA A 165 12.02 3.77 15.48
C ALA A 165 13.19 4.76 15.36
N ALA A 166 14.41 4.25 15.18
CA ALA A 166 15.61 5.08 14.98
C ALA A 166 15.52 5.94 13.70
N ILE A 167 15.03 5.35 12.59
CA ILE A 167 14.84 6.10 11.35
C ILE A 167 13.72 7.14 11.48
N ALA A 168 12.61 6.80 12.13
CA ALA A 168 11.51 7.73 12.36
C ALA A 168 11.93 8.90 13.24
N GLU A 169 12.70 8.64 14.30
CA GLU A 169 13.26 9.68 15.18
C GLU A 169 14.20 10.62 14.42
N LEU A 170 15.11 10.07 13.62
CA LEU A 170 15.99 10.86 12.74
C LEU A 170 15.18 11.77 11.81
N LEU A 171 14.14 11.24 11.17
CA LEU A 171 13.28 12.02 10.27
C LEU A 171 12.50 13.12 10.99
N LEU A 172 12.00 12.85 12.20
CA LEU A 172 11.33 13.85 13.04
C LEU A 172 12.28 14.99 13.42
N GLN A 173 13.54 14.68 13.73
CA GLN A 173 14.57 15.68 14.01
C GLN A 173 14.88 16.51 12.77
N LEU A 174 15.09 15.87 11.61
CA LEU A 174 15.45 16.55 10.36
C LEU A 174 14.33 17.42 9.79
N HIS A 175 13.07 16.95 9.84
CA HIS A 175 11.97 17.64 9.18
C HIS A 175 11.30 18.70 10.05
N CYS A 176 11.37 18.53 11.37
CA CYS A 176 10.58 19.35 12.28
C CYS A 176 11.39 20.03 13.38
N SER A 177 12.69 19.74 13.50
CA SER A 177 13.51 20.21 14.64
C SER A 177 12.84 19.91 16.00
N GLY A 178 12.05 18.83 16.10
CA GLY A 178 11.28 18.47 17.29
C GLY A 178 9.95 19.22 17.50
N SER A 179 9.50 20.07 16.59
CA SER A 179 8.25 20.85 16.70
C SER A 179 6.99 20.16 16.13
N CYS A 180 7.14 18.96 15.56
CA CYS A 180 6.02 18.22 15.01
C CYS A 180 5.11 17.63 16.10
N LYS A 181 3.95 17.13 15.67
CA LYS A 181 3.04 16.37 16.55
C LYS A 181 3.83 15.25 17.25
N SER A 182 3.41 14.88 18.45
CA SER A 182 3.97 13.71 19.10
C SER A 182 3.64 12.47 18.28
N PRO A 183 4.60 11.53 18.12
CA PRO A 183 4.31 10.24 17.55
C PRO A 183 3.29 9.50 18.43
N PRO A 184 2.50 8.57 17.84
CA PRO A 184 1.51 7.81 18.59
C PRO A 184 2.19 6.96 19.67
N GLU A 185 1.94 7.28 20.94
CA GLU A 185 2.51 6.56 22.09
C GLU A 185 1.98 5.12 22.19
N LYS A 186 0.74 4.90 21.77
CA LYS A 186 0.06 3.60 21.81
C LYS A 186 -0.52 3.26 20.46
N MET A 187 -0.44 1.97 20.14
CA MET A 187 -1.11 1.40 18.97
C MET A 187 -2.63 1.63 19.10
N PRO A 188 -3.31 2.16 18.05
CA PRO A 188 -4.76 2.26 18.04
C PRO A 188 -5.43 0.90 18.22
N SER A 189 -6.58 0.86 18.90
CA SER A 189 -7.26 -0.41 19.24
C SER A 189 -7.67 -1.26 18.02
N GLU A 190 -8.14 -0.63 16.94
CA GLU A 190 -8.42 -1.33 15.67
C GLU A 190 -7.15 -1.97 15.09
N LEU A 191 -6.02 -1.24 15.16
CA LEU A 191 -4.74 -1.74 14.68
C LEU A 191 -4.23 -2.91 15.54
N GLU A 192 -4.41 -2.83 16.86
CA GLU A 192 -4.03 -3.88 17.80
C GLU A 192 -4.77 -5.19 17.53
N LEU A 193 -6.10 -5.14 17.38
CA LEU A 193 -6.92 -6.30 17.04
C LEU A 193 -6.51 -6.90 15.69
N TRP A 194 -6.24 -6.04 14.71
CA TRP A 194 -5.76 -6.50 13.41
C TRP A 194 -4.39 -7.18 13.53
N VAL A 195 -3.43 -6.60 14.26
CA VAL A 195 -2.11 -7.21 14.51
C VAL A 195 -2.27 -8.55 15.22
N GLN A 196 -3.10 -8.64 16.26
CA GLN A 196 -3.39 -9.88 16.96
C GLN A 196 -3.93 -10.96 16.02
N SER A 197 -4.86 -10.61 15.13
CA SER A 197 -5.37 -11.52 14.09
C SER A 197 -4.26 -12.03 13.17
N ASN A 198 -3.34 -11.15 12.75
CA ASN A 198 -2.20 -11.52 11.91
C ASN A 198 -1.22 -12.46 12.66
N GLU A 199 -0.98 -12.24 13.95
CA GLU A 199 -0.12 -13.11 14.77
C GLU A 199 -0.74 -14.49 14.98
N VAL A 200 -2.05 -14.57 15.29
CA VAL A 200 -2.78 -15.84 15.39
C VAL A 200 -2.73 -16.61 14.06
N SER A 201 -2.95 -15.92 12.94
CA SER A 201 -2.83 -16.53 11.61
C SER A 201 -1.40 -17.01 11.33
N SER A 202 -0.40 -16.21 11.69
CA SER A 202 1.01 -16.54 11.47
C SER A 202 1.47 -17.73 12.30
N ALA A 203 0.98 -17.86 13.54
CA ALA A 203 1.32 -18.98 14.42
C ALA A 203 0.88 -20.33 13.86
N LYS A 204 -0.26 -20.38 13.14
CA LYS A 204 -0.74 -21.59 12.43
C LYS A 204 0.19 -22.05 11.31
N LEU A 205 1.01 -21.15 10.77
CA LEU A 205 1.90 -21.42 9.64
C LEU A 205 3.31 -21.82 10.08
N ARG A 206 3.64 -21.67 11.37
CA ARG A 206 4.95 -22.08 11.91
C ARG A 206 4.92 -23.60 12.14
N PRO A 207 5.95 -24.35 11.70
CA PRO A 207 6.12 -25.73 12.10
C PRO A 207 6.09 -25.80 13.62
N THR A 208 5.29 -26.74 14.15
CA THR A 208 4.86 -26.88 15.55
C THR A 208 5.87 -26.36 16.59
N VAL A 209 5.66 -25.12 17.04
CA VAL A 209 5.89 -24.74 18.43
C VAL A 209 4.49 -24.68 19.03
N ALA A 210 4.24 -25.50 20.05
CA ALA A 210 2.94 -25.55 20.72
C ALA A 210 2.46 -24.13 21.05
N LEU A 211 1.26 -23.77 20.59
CA LEU A 211 0.63 -22.50 20.91
C LEU A 211 0.51 -22.40 22.45
N PRO A 212 0.90 -21.27 23.07
CA PRO A 212 0.44 -20.98 24.42
C PRO A 212 -1.08 -20.98 24.39
N ILE A 213 -1.69 -21.82 25.22
CA ILE A 213 -3.14 -21.85 25.39
C ILE A 213 -3.54 -20.49 25.97
N LEU A 214 -4.10 -19.62 25.14
CA LEU A 214 -4.82 -18.46 25.62
C LEU A 214 -6.09 -18.97 26.30
N GLU A 215 -6.23 -18.71 27.59
CA GLU A 215 -7.50 -18.91 28.29
C GLU A 215 -8.59 -18.11 27.56
N PRO A 216 -9.73 -18.73 27.20
CA PRO A 216 -10.79 -18.03 26.53
C PRO A 216 -11.37 -16.97 27.47
N LEU A 217 -11.25 -15.69 27.07
CA LEU A 217 -12.04 -14.64 27.68
C LEU A 217 -13.50 -14.93 27.33
N HIS A 218 -14.30 -15.34 28.32
CA HIS A 218 -15.74 -15.46 28.20
C HIS A 218 -16.35 -14.11 27.79
N THR A 219 -16.50 -13.91 26.49
CA THR A 219 -17.36 -12.90 25.91
C THR A 219 -18.19 -13.60 24.86
N GLY A 220 -19.41 -13.93 25.27
CA GLY A 220 -20.38 -14.59 24.40
C GLY A 220 -20.76 -13.68 23.24
N CYS A 221 -20.51 -14.17 22.03
CA CYS A 221 -21.34 -13.86 20.88
C CYS A 221 -21.69 -15.20 20.25
N GLY A 222 -22.91 -15.64 20.55
CA GLY A 222 -23.43 -16.92 20.13
C GLY A 222 -23.80 -16.96 18.65
N GLU A 223 -23.57 -18.13 18.06
CA GLU A 223 -24.48 -18.73 17.09
C GLU A 223 -24.62 -20.20 17.50
N THR A 224 -25.81 -20.58 17.99
CA THR A 224 -26.18 -21.97 18.22
C THR A 224 -26.63 -22.58 16.90
N ILE A 225 -25.84 -23.50 16.35
CA ILE A 225 -26.32 -24.39 15.27
C ILE A 225 -27.28 -25.40 15.93
N PRO A 226 -28.53 -25.55 15.46
CA PRO A 226 -29.43 -26.56 16.01
C PRO A 226 -28.89 -27.95 15.68
N ASN A 227 -28.69 -28.77 16.70
CA ASN A 227 -28.48 -30.21 16.52
C ASN A 227 -29.76 -30.80 15.91
N ALA A 228 -29.67 -31.28 14.68
CA ALA A 228 -30.66 -32.20 14.14
C ALA A 228 -30.48 -33.54 14.86
N SER A 229 -31.42 -33.84 15.75
CA SER A 229 -31.62 -35.17 16.31
C SER A 229 -32.34 -36.05 15.28
N GLU A 230 -31.68 -37.13 14.88
CA GLU A 230 -32.17 -38.52 14.93
C GLU A 230 -31.01 -39.49 14.67
#